data_AF-A0A077Z476-F1
#
_entry.id   AF-A0A077Z476-F1
#
_cell.length_a   1.000
_cell.length_b   1.000
_cell.length_c   1.000
_cell.angle_alpha   90.00
_cell.angle_beta   90.00
_cell.angle_gamma   90.00
#
_symmetry.space_group_name_H-M   'P 1'
#
loop_
_entity.id
_entity.type
_entity.pdbx_description
1 polymer ?
#
loop_
_entity_poly.entity_id
_entity_poly.type
_entity_poly.pdbx_seq_one_letter_code
_entity_poly.pdbx_strand_id
1 'polypeptide(L)'
;MNGDCDIAINWAGGLHHAKKCEASGFCYVNDIVLAILELLTRFQRVLYVDVDCHHGDGVEEAFYTTDRVMTLSFHKYGEYFPGTGDLKDIGAGRGKYYAVNFPLRDGITDDSYEKIFQPIVTKAIRCYQPEVIVMQCGADSLTGDRLGCLNLTVKGHGKCVEFIRKQNLPLLLLGGGGYTVRNVARCWTYETSVAIGMTIPNDLPYNDYFEYYGPDFKLHITPSNLTNQNSSEYLRKIMLKLEQNLDAMPAAPGVPIHSKPCYAFCSLPFFQPEYVTDMTVDHPGEMYEHEEEGEGRNDRRSFAIREDNDIDLTQLVQNQERIDDVDEK
;
A
#
# COMPACT_ATOMS: atom_id res chain seq x y z
N MET A 1 -10.10 16.35 8.17
CA MET A 1 -11.43 16.33 8.86
C MET A 1 -12.04 17.70 9.09
N ASN A 2 -11.28 18.73 9.49
CA ASN A 2 -11.80 20.09 9.71
C ASN A 2 -11.71 21.02 8.49
N GLY A 3 -11.07 20.57 7.40
CA GLY A 3 -10.79 21.41 6.23
C GLY A 3 -9.46 22.16 6.32
N ASP A 4 -8.57 21.76 7.24
CA ASP A 4 -7.26 22.40 7.45
C ASP A 4 -6.27 22.14 6.29
N CYS A 5 -6.51 21.10 5.49
CA CYS A 5 -5.71 20.75 4.33
C CYS A 5 -6.57 20.05 3.27
N ASP A 6 -6.20 20.22 2.00
CA ASP A 6 -6.77 19.48 0.87
C ASP A 6 -6.03 18.15 0.62
N ILE A 7 -4.74 18.09 0.98
CA ILE A 7 -3.90 16.90 0.87
C ILE A 7 -3.24 16.62 2.22
N ALA A 8 -3.41 15.41 2.73
CA ALA A 8 -2.71 14.87 3.90
C ALA A 8 -1.78 13.73 3.48
N ILE A 9 -0.68 13.54 4.20
CA ILE A 9 0.36 12.56 3.88
C ILE A 9 0.72 11.78 5.15
N ASN A 10 0.76 10.44 5.05
CA ASN A 10 1.29 9.55 6.08
C ASN A 10 2.13 8.43 5.44
N TRP A 11 3.42 8.70 5.19
CA TRP A 11 4.34 7.76 4.57
C TRP A 11 4.66 6.52 5.41
N ALA A 12 4.44 6.57 6.73
CA ALA A 12 4.60 5.41 7.62
C ALA A 12 3.38 4.49 7.63
N GLY A 13 2.28 4.90 6.98
CA GLY A 13 1.07 4.09 6.82
C GLY A 13 1.08 3.25 5.55
N GLY A 14 -0.09 2.71 5.20
CA GLY A 14 -0.25 1.91 3.97
C GLY A 14 -0.21 0.39 4.21
N LEU A 15 -0.53 -0.06 5.42
CA LEU A 15 -0.45 -1.46 5.85
C LEU A 15 -1.66 -2.29 5.35
N HIS A 16 -1.80 -2.39 4.03
CA HIS A 16 -3.01 -2.83 3.33
C HIS A 16 -3.36 -4.32 3.44
N HIS A 17 -2.44 -5.16 3.94
CA HIS A 17 -2.64 -6.60 4.05
C HIS A 17 -3.28 -7.03 5.38
N ALA A 18 -3.15 -6.22 6.43
CA ALA A 18 -3.69 -6.55 7.75
C ALA A 18 -5.20 -6.78 7.68
N LYS A 19 -5.68 -7.87 8.27
CA LYS A 19 -7.08 -8.27 8.28
C LYS A 19 -7.73 -7.90 9.60
N LYS A 20 -9.04 -8.14 9.70
CA LYS A 20 -9.82 -7.85 10.93
C LYS A 20 -9.31 -8.60 12.16
N CYS A 21 -8.86 -9.84 11.99
CA CYS A 21 -8.46 -10.72 13.09
C CYS A 21 -7.12 -11.45 12.81
N GLU A 22 -6.32 -10.97 11.86
CA GLU A 22 -5.09 -11.64 11.42
C GLU A 22 -4.08 -10.61 10.88
N ALA A 23 -2.82 -10.74 11.29
CA ALA A 23 -1.70 -10.03 10.67
C ALA A 23 -1.29 -10.77 9.39
N SER A 24 -0.99 -10.04 8.32
CA SER A 24 -0.64 -10.61 7.01
C SER A 24 0.29 -9.67 6.25
N GLY A 25 1.20 -10.19 5.43
CA GLY A 25 2.08 -9.39 4.57
C GLY A 25 2.85 -8.29 5.30
N PHE A 26 3.46 -8.62 6.46
CA PHE A 26 4.13 -7.67 7.36
C PHE A 26 3.23 -6.60 8.00
N CYS A 27 1.92 -6.63 7.76
CA CYS A 27 0.95 -5.68 8.28
C CYS A 27 0.24 -6.25 9.52
N TYR A 28 0.34 -5.55 10.65
CA TYR A 28 -0.34 -5.92 11.92
C TYR A 28 -1.63 -5.13 12.17
N VAL A 29 -1.69 -3.87 11.73
CA VAL A 29 -2.85 -2.98 11.87
C VAL A 29 -3.15 -2.36 10.52
N ASN A 30 -4.39 -2.44 10.06
CA ASN A 30 -4.79 -1.83 8.80
C ASN A 30 -5.16 -0.36 9.02
N ASP A 31 -4.15 0.51 9.00
CA ASP A 31 -4.30 1.95 9.20
C ASP A 31 -5.20 2.59 8.11
N ILE A 32 -5.17 2.04 6.89
CA ILE A 32 -6.02 2.47 5.78
C ILE A 32 -7.49 2.25 6.11
N VAL A 33 -7.87 1.05 6.57
CA VAL A 33 -9.27 0.73 6.94
C VAL A 33 -9.74 1.66 8.06
N LEU A 34 -8.91 1.90 9.08
CA LEU A 34 -9.24 2.82 10.16
C LEU A 34 -9.42 4.26 9.67
N ALA A 35 -8.53 4.73 8.79
CA ALA A 35 -8.63 6.05 8.18
C ALA A 35 -9.90 6.20 7.33
N ILE A 36 -10.25 5.20 6.52
CA ILE A 36 -11.46 5.19 5.70
C ILE A 36 -12.71 5.19 6.59
N LEU A 37 -12.76 4.39 7.66
CA LEU A 37 -13.87 4.40 8.61
C LEU A 37 -14.08 5.78 9.24
N GLU A 38 -13.01 6.49 9.59
CA GLU A 38 -13.09 7.87 10.10
C GLU A 38 -13.56 8.85 9.01
N LEU A 39 -13.05 8.73 7.79
CA LEU A 39 -13.49 9.55 6.65
C LEU A 39 -14.98 9.35 6.35
N LEU A 40 -15.50 8.12 6.48
CA LEU A 40 -16.91 7.79 6.31
C LEU A 40 -17.84 8.44 7.35
N THR A 41 -17.31 9.05 8.41
CA THR A 41 -18.11 9.88 9.33
C THR A 41 -18.44 11.26 8.76
N ARG A 42 -17.73 11.70 7.71
CA ARG A 42 -17.86 13.01 7.05
C ARG A 42 -18.25 12.89 5.58
N PHE A 43 -17.68 11.92 4.88
CA PHE A 43 -17.88 11.67 3.46
C PHE A 43 -18.77 10.44 3.26
N GLN A 44 -19.63 10.48 2.25
CA GLN A 44 -20.52 9.39 1.88
C GLN A 44 -19.83 8.36 1.00
N ARG A 45 -18.85 8.77 0.18
CA ARG A 45 -18.15 7.91 -0.78
C ARG A 45 -16.64 8.15 -0.75
N VAL A 46 -15.89 7.11 -0.45
CA VAL A 46 -14.42 7.11 -0.41
C VAL A 46 -13.90 6.24 -1.55
N LEU A 47 -13.03 6.78 -2.41
CA LEU A 47 -12.31 5.98 -3.40
C LEU A 47 -10.93 5.65 -2.84
N TYR A 48 -10.64 4.36 -2.68
CA TYR A 48 -9.31 3.85 -2.38
C TYR A 48 -8.60 3.48 -3.68
N VAL A 49 -7.42 4.05 -3.92
CA VAL A 49 -6.57 3.76 -5.09
C VAL A 49 -5.24 3.20 -4.60
N ASP A 50 -4.83 2.07 -5.16
CA ASP A 50 -3.65 1.33 -4.71
C ASP A 50 -2.73 1.05 -5.90
N VAL A 51 -1.49 1.56 -5.81
CA VAL A 51 -0.43 1.38 -6.82
C VAL A 51 0.74 0.52 -6.33
N ASP A 52 0.60 -0.11 -5.15
CA ASP A 52 1.51 -1.15 -4.67
C ASP A 52 1.60 -2.30 -5.67
N CYS A 53 2.74 -3.00 -5.67
CA CYS A 53 2.88 -4.21 -6.48
C CYS A 53 1.94 -5.33 -6.02
N HIS A 54 1.55 -5.35 -4.74
CA HIS A 54 0.71 -6.36 -4.13
C HIS A 54 -0.75 -5.90 -4.06
N HIS A 55 -1.67 -6.84 -4.13
CA HIS A 55 -3.09 -6.52 -4.00
C HIS A 55 -3.39 -6.02 -2.58
N GLY A 56 -4.07 -4.86 -2.46
CA GLY A 56 -4.60 -4.32 -1.20
C GLY A 56 -5.77 -5.12 -0.62
N ASP A 57 -5.53 -6.40 -0.39
CA ASP A 57 -6.52 -7.42 -0.08
C ASP A 57 -7.19 -7.24 1.28
N GLY A 58 -6.50 -6.72 2.29
CA GLY A 58 -7.11 -6.41 3.58
C GLY A 58 -8.09 -5.25 3.51
N VAL A 59 -7.78 -4.23 2.69
CA VAL A 59 -8.67 -3.08 2.45
C VAL A 59 -9.87 -3.50 1.62
N GLU A 60 -9.65 -4.26 0.53
CA GLU A 60 -10.75 -4.81 -0.28
C GLU A 60 -11.68 -5.68 0.56
N GLU A 61 -11.15 -6.62 1.35
CA GLU A 61 -11.96 -7.50 2.20
C GLU A 61 -12.82 -6.71 3.19
N ALA A 62 -12.26 -5.70 3.85
CA ALA A 62 -12.97 -4.86 4.82
C ALA A 62 -14.18 -4.13 4.20
N PHE A 63 -14.12 -3.81 2.91
CA PHE A 63 -15.15 -3.05 2.20
C PHE A 63 -15.87 -3.83 1.09
N TYR A 64 -15.64 -5.14 0.98
CA TYR A 64 -16.11 -5.97 -0.12
C TYR A 64 -17.63 -5.98 -0.33
N THR A 65 -18.38 -5.64 0.72
CA THR A 65 -19.85 -5.70 0.74
C THR A 65 -20.55 -4.34 0.84
N THR A 66 -19.80 -3.22 0.80
CA THR A 66 -20.35 -1.86 0.89
C THR A 66 -20.28 -1.09 -0.43
N ASP A 67 -21.24 -0.20 -0.65
CA ASP A 67 -21.27 0.78 -1.75
C ASP A 67 -20.65 2.13 -1.35
N ARG A 68 -20.25 2.29 -0.08
CA ARG A 68 -19.67 3.54 0.45
C ARG A 68 -18.16 3.67 0.30
N VAL A 69 -17.51 2.58 -0.11
CA VAL A 69 -16.09 2.58 -0.45
C VAL A 69 -15.92 1.83 -1.76
N MET A 70 -15.18 2.41 -2.70
CA MET A 70 -14.71 1.72 -3.90
C MET A 70 -13.22 1.45 -3.76
N THR A 71 -12.79 0.20 -3.95
CA THR A 71 -11.38 -0.15 -4.04
C THR A 71 -10.96 -0.27 -5.49
N LEU A 72 -9.79 0.29 -5.82
CA LEU A 72 -9.20 0.24 -7.14
C LEU A 72 -7.71 -0.07 -7.00
N SER A 73 -7.30 -1.29 -7.35
CA SER A 73 -5.92 -1.74 -7.18
C SER A 73 -5.30 -2.21 -8.49
N PHE A 74 -4.04 -1.84 -8.73
CA PHE A 74 -3.25 -2.20 -9.91
C PHE A 74 -2.01 -2.97 -9.49
N HIS A 75 -2.13 -4.29 -9.37
CA HIS A 75 -1.14 -5.14 -8.73
C HIS A 75 -0.74 -6.33 -9.60
N LYS A 76 0.41 -6.93 -9.33
CA LYS A 76 0.83 -8.17 -9.97
C LYS A 76 -0.04 -9.34 -9.47
N TYR A 77 -0.58 -10.14 -10.39
CA TYR A 77 -1.47 -11.26 -10.07
C TYR A 77 -0.94 -12.61 -10.59
N GLY A 78 -1.39 -13.70 -9.97
CA GLY A 78 -1.00 -15.08 -10.29
C GLY A 78 -0.35 -15.77 -9.09
N GLU A 79 0.69 -16.57 -9.34
CA GLU A 79 1.54 -17.16 -8.30
C GLU A 79 2.43 -16.09 -7.64
N TYR A 80 1.80 -15.19 -6.88
CA TYR A 80 2.45 -14.05 -6.24
C TYR A 80 1.59 -13.60 -5.06
N PHE A 81 2.22 -13.19 -3.95
CA PHE A 81 1.51 -12.78 -2.75
C PHE A 81 0.61 -11.55 -3.03
N PRO A 82 -0.64 -11.50 -2.51
CA PRO A 82 -1.33 -12.48 -1.66
C PRO A 82 -2.13 -13.55 -2.42
N GLY A 83 -2.07 -13.59 -3.76
CA GLY A 83 -2.81 -14.56 -4.58
C GLY A 83 -4.30 -14.23 -4.77
N THR A 84 -4.72 -13.01 -4.42
CA THR A 84 -6.08 -12.47 -4.57
C THR A 84 -6.09 -11.28 -5.52
N GLY A 85 -7.27 -10.70 -5.81
CA GLY A 85 -7.39 -9.57 -6.73
C GLY A 85 -7.58 -10.01 -8.18
N ASP A 86 -8.28 -11.13 -8.40
CA ASP A 86 -8.63 -11.54 -9.75
C ASP A 86 -9.56 -10.49 -10.38
N LEU A 87 -9.53 -10.37 -11.71
CA LEU A 87 -10.48 -9.57 -12.49
C LEU A 87 -11.97 -9.91 -12.20
N LYS A 88 -12.24 -11.12 -11.69
CA LYS A 88 -13.58 -11.59 -11.31
C LYS A 88 -13.98 -11.19 -9.89
N ASP A 89 -13.04 -10.76 -9.06
CA ASP A 89 -13.29 -10.29 -7.71
C ASP A 89 -13.85 -8.86 -7.80
N ILE A 90 -15.18 -8.76 -7.74
CA ILE A 90 -15.92 -7.52 -8.02
C ILE A 90 -16.75 -7.05 -6.82
N GLY A 91 -16.51 -7.58 -5.63
CA GLY A 91 -17.36 -7.30 -4.46
C GLY A 91 -18.64 -8.14 -4.44
N ALA A 92 -19.36 -8.06 -3.32
CA ALA A 92 -20.56 -8.86 -3.08
C ALA A 92 -21.69 -8.04 -2.43
N GLY A 93 -22.92 -8.54 -2.51
CA GLY A 93 -24.09 -7.86 -1.94
C GLY A 93 -24.22 -6.42 -2.46
N ARG A 94 -24.23 -5.44 -1.54
CA ARG A 94 -24.30 -4.01 -1.91
C ARG A 94 -23.00 -3.47 -2.51
N GLY A 95 -21.86 -4.09 -2.18
CA GLY A 95 -20.54 -3.76 -2.73
C GLY A 95 -20.23 -4.40 -4.07
N LYS A 96 -21.19 -5.09 -4.70
CA LYS A 96 -20.99 -5.62 -6.05
C LYS A 96 -20.72 -4.47 -7.04
N TYR A 97 -19.64 -4.63 -7.82
CA TYR A 97 -18.98 -3.69 -8.73
C TYR A 97 -18.15 -2.57 -8.07
N TYR A 98 -18.00 -2.56 -6.74
CA TYR A 98 -17.19 -1.56 -6.02
C TYR A 98 -15.77 -2.04 -5.70
N ALA A 99 -15.43 -3.29 -6.00
CA ALA A 99 -14.05 -3.77 -6.07
C ALA A 99 -13.58 -3.80 -7.53
N VAL A 100 -12.51 -3.07 -7.83
CA VAL A 100 -11.97 -2.90 -9.18
C VAL A 100 -10.50 -3.34 -9.19
N ASN A 101 -10.28 -4.58 -9.62
CA ASN A 101 -8.95 -5.18 -9.66
C ASN A 101 -8.37 -5.21 -11.07
N PHE A 102 -7.20 -4.60 -11.24
CA PHE A 102 -6.42 -4.64 -12.47
C PHE A 102 -5.24 -5.60 -12.29
N PRO A 103 -5.40 -6.90 -12.60
CA PRO A 103 -4.32 -7.86 -12.50
C PRO A 103 -3.25 -7.59 -13.56
N LEU A 104 -2.02 -7.36 -13.13
CA LEU A 104 -0.85 -7.11 -13.95
C LEU A 104 0.06 -8.33 -14.02
N ARG A 105 0.90 -8.34 -15.03
CA ARG A 105 2.02 -9.25 -15.19
C ARG A 105 3.33 -8.51 -14.98
N ASP A 106 4.41 -9.25 -14.89
CA ASP A 106 5.74 -8.72 -14.63
C ASP A 106 6.14 -7.66 -15.66
N GLY A 107 6.94 -6.70 -15.20
CA GLY A 107 7.63 -5.76 -16.07
C GLY A 107 6.77 -4.66 -16.70
N ILE A 108 5.60 -4.34 -16.13
CA ILE A 108 4.83 -3.18 -16.64
C ILE A 108 5.68 -1.91 -16.57
N THR A 109 5.67 -1.13 -17.65
CA THR A 109 6.45 0.11 -17.81
C THR A 109 5.56 1.33 -17.60
N ASP A 110 6.17 2.48 -17.31
CA ASP A 110 5.49 3.78 -17.16
C ASP A 110 4.45 4.05 -18.26
N ASP A 111 4.85 3.92 -19.54
CA ASP A 111 3.97 4.21 -20.69
C ASP A 111 2.76 3.27 -20.77
N SER A 112 2.92 1.99 -20.40
CA SER A 112 1.83 1.02 -20.40
C SER A 112 0.93 1.22 -19.20
N TYR A 113 1.52 1.53 -18.04
CA TYR A 113 0.80 1.80 -16.80
C TYR A 113 -0.05 3.08 -16.93
N GLU A 114 0.50 4.15 -17.48
CA GLU A 114 -0.25 5.40 -17.70
C GLU A 114 -1.48 5.21 -18.60
N LYS A 115 -1.34 4.39 -19.66
CA LYS A 115 -2.43 4.06 -20.60
C LYS A 115 -3.58 3.26 -19.98
N ILE A 116 -3.35 2.58 -18.86
CA ILE A 116 -4.40 1.84 -18.14
C ILE A 116 -4.90 2.60 -16.92
N PHE A 117 -4.01 3.26 -16.18
CA PHE A 117 -4.32 3.94 -14.93
C PHE A 117 -5.27 5.11 -15.17
N GLN A 118 -4.92 6.04 -16.06
CA GLN A 118 -5.72 7.25 -16.26
C GLN A 118 -7.15 6.94 -16.74
N PRO A 119 -7.39 6.08 -17.76
CA PRO A 119 -8.75 5.81 -18.22
C PRO A 119 -9.61 5.10 -17.16
N ILE A 120 -9.05 4.11 -16.46
CA ILE A 120 -9.78 3.36 -15.44
C ILE A 120 -10.11 4.25 -14.24
N VAL A 121 -9.14 5.01 -13.73
CA VAL A 121 -9.37 5.94 -12.62
C VAL A 121 -10.37 7.03 -13.04
N THR A 122 -10.25 7.60 -14.24
CA THR A 122 -11.22 8.59 -14.77
C THR A 122 -12.64 8.02 -14.75
N LYS A 123 -12.81 6.79 -15.23
CA LYS A 123 -14.11 6.14 -15.29
C LYS A 123 -14.65 5.81 -13.91
N ALA A 124 -13.80 5.29 -13.01
CA ALA A 124 -14.15 5.04 -11.62
C ALA A 124 -14.66 6.32 -10.94
N ILE A 125 -13.92 7.43 -11.04
CA ILE A 125 -14.34 8.73 -10.50
C ILE A 125 -15.66 9.19 -11.11
N ARG A 126 -15.82 9.09 -12.44
CA ARG A 126 -17.05 9.51 -13.12
C ARG A 126 -18.28 8.72 -12.68
N CYS A 127 -18.16 7.39 -12.59
CA CYS A 127 -19.29 6.53 -12.26
C CYS A 127 -19.58 6.52 -10.75
N TYR A 128 -18.54 6.52 -9.91
CA TYR A 128 -18.66 6.43 -8.45
C TYR A 128 -18.85 7.78 -7.76
N GLN A 129 -18.32 8.86 -8.34
CA GLN A 129 -18.35 10.21 -7.78
C GLN A 129 -17.85 10.29 -6.32
N PRO A 130 -16.62 9.85 -6.02
CA PRO A 130 -16.09 9.93 -4.65
C PRO A 130 -15.98 11.39 -4.18
N GLU A 131 -16.06 11.59 -2.87
CA GLU A 131 -15.87 12.90 -2.23
C GLU A 131 -14.48 13.08 -1.62
N VAL A 132 -13.74 11.98 -1.47
CA VAL A 132 -12.36 11.93 -0.99
C VAL A 132 -11.67 10.71 -1.60
N ILE A 133 -10.37 10.84 -1.85
CA ILE A 133 -9.50 9.76 -2.33
C ILE A 133 -8.49 9.40 -1.24
N VAL A 134 -8.32 8.11 -0.96
CA VAL A 134 -7.20 7.56 -0.20
C VAL A 134 -6.31 6.83 -1.20
N MET A 135 -5.07 7.25 -1.34
CA MET A 135 -4.12 6.67 -2.27
C MET A 135 -2.97 6.01 -1.52
N GLN A 136 -2.82 4.70 -1.68
CA GLN A 136 -1.68 3.93 -1.22
C GLN A 136 -0.58 4.05 -2.28
N CYS A 137 0.63 4.41 -1.86
CA CYS A 137 1.77 4.70 -2.73
C CYS A 137 2.95 3.76 -2.42
N GLY A 138 2.68 2.45 -2.35
CA GLY A 138 3.70 1.41 -2.23
C GLY A 138 4.75 1.52 -3.32
N ALA A 139 6.00 1.72 -2.93
CA ALA A 139 7.13 1.92 -3.81
C ALA A 139 7.76 0.60 -4.31
N ASP A 140 7.19 -0.55 -3.95
CA ASP A 140 7.63 -1.86 -4.47
C ASP A 140 7.17 -2.13 -5.91
N SER A 141 6.27 -1.31 -6.47
CA SER A 141 5.99 -1.31 -7.91
C SER A 141 7.14 -0.72 -8.75
N LEU A 142 8.15 -0.12 -8.10
CA LEU A 142 9.30 0.46 -8.77
C LEU A 142 10.26 -0.59 -9.34
N THR A 143 10.91 -0.22 -10.42
CA THR A 143 12.01 -0.94 -11.02
C THR A 143 13.15 -1.15 -10.02
N GLY A 144 13.62 -2.39 -9.94
CA GLY A 144 14.71 -2.78 -9.05
C GLY A 144 14.30 -2.89 -7.57
N ASP A 145 13.01 -2.89 -7.24
CA ASP A 145 12.57 -3.34 -5.93
C ASP A 145 12.95 -4.82 -5.70
N ARG A 146 13.12 -5.20 -4.42
CA ARG A 146 13.60 -6.53 -4.05
C ARG A 146 12.50 -7.58 -4.04
N LEU A 147 11.26 -7.20 -3.71
CA LEU A 147 10.13 -8.12 -3.68
C LEU A 147 9.17 -7.87 -4.85
N GLY A 148 9.05 -6.62 -5.31
CA GLY A 148 8.26 -6.28 -6.48
C GLY A 148 8.91 -6.68 -7.81
N CYS A 149 8.05 -6.90 -8.81
CA CYS A 149 8.48 -7.32 -10.15
C CYS A 149 7.86 -6.48 -11.28
N LEU A 150 7.36 -5.29 -10.94
CA LEU A 150 6.95 -4.28 -11.90
C LEU A 150 8.19 -3.47 -12.35
N ASN A 151 8.03 -2.59 -13.33
CA ASN A 151 9.14 -1.84 -13.92
C ASN A 151 8.82 -0.34 -14.03
N LEU A 152 8.15 0.20 -13.01
CA LEU A 152 7.85 1.62 -12.93
C LEU A 152 9.08 2.43 -12.51
N THR A 153 9.21 3.65 -13.02
CA THR A 153 10.19 4.60 -12.50
C THR A 153 9.54 5.49 -11.45
N VAL A 154 10.36 6.22 -10.66
CA VAL A 154 9.87 7.27 -9.76
C VAL A 154 8.99 8.30 -10.50
N LYS A 155 9.28 8.58 -11.79
CA LYS A 155 8.44 9.48 -12.61
C LYS A 155 7.11 8.83 -12.97
N GLY A 156 7.11 7.55 -13.37
CA GLY A 156 5.90 6.80 -13.66
C GLY A 156 4.97 6.69 -12.46
N HIS A 157 5.54 6.38 -11.30
CA HIS A 157 4.81 6.32 -10.03
C HIS A 157 4.22 7.69 -9.67
N GLY A 158 5.05 8.74 -9.68
CA GLY A 158 4.61 10.11 -9.38
C GLY A 158 3.59 10.68 -10.38
N LYS A 159 3.55 10.20 -11.63
CA LYS A 159 2.47 10.55 -12.59
C LYS A 159 1.10 10.08 -12.12
N CYS A 160 1.03 8.98 -11.34
CA CYS A 160 -0.23 8.50 -10.76
C CYS A 160 -0.74 9.49 -9.71
N VAL A 161 0.14 9.94 -8.82
CA VAL A 161 -0.16 10.99 -7.83
C VAL A 161 -0.52 12.30 -8.52
N GLU A 162 0.22 12.68 -9.57
CA GLU A 162 -0.06 13.90 -10.34
C GLU A 162 -1.46 13.85 -10.98
N PHE A 163 -1.83 12.71 -11.53
CA PHE A 163 -3.14 12.49 -12.14
C PHE A 163 -4.28 12.55 -11.11
N ILE A 164 -4.12 11.90 -9.95
CA ILE A 164 -5.09 11.92 -8.85
C ILE A 164 -5.23 13.33 -8.28
N ARG A 165 -4.12 14.05 -8.07
CA ARG A 165 -4.12 15.44 -7.61
C ARG A 165 -4.90 16.37 -8.54
N LYS A 166 -4.83 16.16 -9.85
CA LYS A 166 -5.57 16.96 -10.87
C LYS A 166 -7.10 16.79 -10.78
N GLN A 167 -7.61 15.82 -10.03
CA GLN A 167 -9.05 15.61 -9.82
C GLN A 167 -9.66 16.61 -8.82
N ASN A 168 -8.84 17.37 -8.09
CA ASN A 168 -9.26 18.38 -7.11
C ASN A 168 -10.24 17.85 -6.04
N LEU A 169 -10.04 16.60 -5.62
CA LEU A 169 -10.72 16.00 -4.47
C LEU A 169 -9.78 16.00 -3.26
N PRO A 170 -10.31 16.09 -2.03
CA PRO A 170 -9.54 15.81 -0.82
C PRO A 170 -8.77 14.49 -0.96
N LEU A 171 -7.49 14.51 -0.60
CA LEU A 171 -6.56 13.40 -0.87
C LEU A 171 -5.77 13.04 0.40
N LEU A 172 -5.76 11.75 0.73
CA LEU A 172 -4.86 11.18 1.71
C LEU A 172 -3.84 10.30 0.97
N LEU A 173 -2.56 10.67 1.00
CA LEU A 173 -1.46 9.85 0.50
C LEU A 173 -0.90 9.00 1.64
N LEU A 174 -0.68 7.73 1.37
CA LEU A 174 -0.12 6.76 2.30
C LEU A 174 1.13 6.14 1.69
N GLY A 175 2.01 5.60 2.55
CA GLY A 175 3.11 4.75 2.10
C GLY A 175 2.63 3.40 1.61
N GLY A 176 3.37 2.35 1.96
CA GLY A 176 3.11 0.99 1.49
C GLY A 176 4.37 0.13 1.48
N GLY A 177 4.34 -0.95 0.70
CA GLY A 177 5.51 -1.78 0.46
C GLY A 177 6.65 -1.02 -0.22
N GLY A 178 7.87 -1.52 -0.07
CA GLY A 178 9.07 -0.85 -0.57
C GLY A 178 10.31 -1.42 0.07
N TYR A 179 10.95 -2.35 -0.62
CA TYR A 179 11.99 -3.21 -0.06
C TYR A 179 13.39 -2.86 -0.57
N THR A 180 13.48 -1.79 -1.36
CA THR A 180 14.72 -1.08 -1.67
C THR A 180 14.66 0.33 -1.08
N VAL A 181 15.05 0.48 0.19
CA VAL A 181 14.86 1.69 1.02
C VAL A 181 15.26 2.99 0.32
N ARG A 182 16.41 3.02 -0.36
CA ARG A 182 16.87 4.20 -1.13
C ARG A 182 15.89 4.63 -2.23
N ASN A 183 15.18 3.68 -2.86
CA ASN A 183 14.18 3.98 -3.89
C ASN A 183 12.85 4.41 -3.27
N VAL A 184 12.50 3.87 -2.10
CA VAL A 184 11.36 4.34 -1.30
C VAL A 184 11.53 5.82 -0.97
N ALA A 185 12.69 6.20 -0.42
CA ALA A 185 13.01 7.58 -0.09
C ALA A 185 12.94 8.52 -1.31
N ARG A 186 13.48 8.09 -2.46
CA ARG A 186 13.38 8.82 -3.73
C ARG A 186 11.92 8.99 -4.17
N CYS A 187 11.13 7.93 -4.13
CA CYS A 187 9.74 7.92 -4.56
C CYS A 187 8.91 8.91 -3.76
N TRP A 188 8.87 8.73 -2.43
CA TRP A 188 8.01 9.53 -1.55
C TRP A 188 8.48 10.98 -1.45
N THR A 189 9.78 11.27 -1.61
CA THR A 189 10.29 12.64 -1.78
C THR A 189 9.73 13.28 -3.05
N TYR A 190 9.77 12.56 -4.18
CA TYR A 190 9.23 13.05 -5.44
C TYR A 190 7.71 13.23 -5.38
N GLU A 191 6.98 12.27 -4.83
CA GLU A 191 5.52 12.37 -4.67
C GLU A 191 5.10 13.47 -3.73
N THR A 192 5.86 13.74 -2.67
CA THR A 192 5.66 14.92 -1.82
C THR A 192 5.78 16.20 -2.66
N SER A 193 6.78 16.30 -3.55
CA SER A 193 6.92 17.45 -4.45
C SER A 193 5.73 17.59 -5.42
N VAL A 194 5.22 16.47 -5.93
CA VAL A 194 4.03 16.44 -6.79
C VAL A 194 2.79 16.90 -6.02
N ALA A 195 2.60 16.41 -4.80
CA ALA A 195 1.49 16.76 -3.92
C ALA A 195 1.42 18.28 -3.68
N ILE A 196 2.56 18.89 -3.32
CA ILE A 196 2.65 20.34 -3.08
C ILE A 196 2.79 21.18 -4.36
N GLY A 197 2.89 20.55 -5.54
CA GLY A 197 3.00 21.24 -6.82
C GLY A 197 4.34 21.94 -7.05
N MET A 198 5.43 21.42 -6.46
CA MET A 198 6.77 21.96 -6.61
C MET A 198 7.62 21.09 -7.54
N THR A 199 8.39 21.73 -8.42
CA THR A 199 9.46 21.05 -9.15
C THR A 199 10.71 21.04 -8.29
N ILE A 200 11.31 19.87 -8.12
CA ILE A 200 12.56 19.69 -7.38
C ILE A 200 13.70 19.24 -8.33
N PRO A 201 14.97 19.53 -7.99
CA PRO A 201 16.12 19.08 -8.78
C PRO A 201 16.22 17.55 -8.83
N ASN A 202 16.78 17.03 -9.92
CA ASN A 202 17.09 15.60 -10.02
C ASN A 202 18.39 15.24 -9.29
N ASP A 203 19.29 16.19 -9.09
CA ASP A 203 20.51 16.00 -8.29
C ASP A 203 20.14 15.96 -6.80
N LEU A 204 20.60 14.91 -6.10
CA LEU A 204 20.36 14.78 -4.67
C LEU A 204 21.23 15.77 -3.89
N PRO A 205 20.67 16.48 -2.89
CA PRO A 205 21.48 17.27 -1.97
C PRO A 205 22.31 16.35 -1.07
N TYR A 206 23.44 16.85 -0.58
CA TYR A 206 24.22 16.17 0.45
C TYR A 206 23.36 15.94 1.70
N ASN A 207 23.49 14.75 2.28
CA ASN A 207 22.81 14.31 3.49
C ASN A 207 23.63 13.20 4.16
N ASP A 208 23.29 12.83 5.39
CA ASP A 208 24.05 11.83 6.16
C ASP A 208 24.04 10.44 5.51
N TYR A 209 23.04 10.15 4.67
CA TYR A 209 22.90 8.89 3.92
C TYR A 209 23.31 9.02 2.44
N PHE A 210 24.04 10.07 2.05
CA PHE A 210 24.29 10.39 0.65
C PHE A 210 24.92 9.23 -0.14
N GLU A 211 25.79 8.46 0.50
CA GLU A 211 26.50 7.33 -0.12
C GLU A 211 25.57 6.15 -0.50
N TYR A 212 24.45 5.95 0.21
CA TYR A 212 23.45 4.92 -0.11
C TYR A 212 22.80 5.11 -1.48
N TYR A 213 22.83 6.34 -2.00
CA TYR A 213 22.24 6.72 -3.29
C TYR A 213 23.21 6.62 -4.47
N GLY A 214 24.44 6.14 -4.24
CA GLY A 214 25.39 5.89 -5.32
C GLY A 214 24.92 4.81 -6.31
N PRO A 215 25.51 4.77 -7.53
CA PRO A 215 26.59 5.64 -8.00
C PRO A 215 26.10 6.92 -8.71
N ASP A 216 24.79 7.05 -8.95
CA ASP A 216 24.23 8.10 -9.81
C ASP A 216 23.86 9.38 -9.05
N PHE A 217 23.56 9.26 -7.75
CA PHE A 217 23.14 10.37 -6.86
C PHE A 217 21.99 11.18 -7.46
N LYS A 218 21.05 10.48 -8.14
CA LYS A 218 19.85 11.07 -8.75
C LYS A 218 18.58 10.70 -7.99
N LEU A 219 17.60 11.58 -8.04
CA LEU A 219 16.25 11.32 -7.56
C LEU A 219 15.52 10.30 -8.44
N HIS A 220 15.63 10.45 -9.76
CA HIS A 220 14.97 9.57 -10.72
C HIS A 220 15.84 8.39 -11.11
N ILE A 221 15.30 7.19 -10.92
CA ILE A 221 15.93 5.92 -11.29
C ILE A 221 15.68 5.56 -12.76
N THR A 222 16.61 4.79 -13.33
CA THR A 222 16.51 4.30 -14.72
C THR A 222 15.76 2.96 -14.74
N PRO A 223 14.82 2.75 -15.68
CA PRO A 223 14.13 1.47 -15.82
C PRO A 223 15.10 0.34 -16.18
N SER A 224 14.86 -0.84 -15.62
CA SER A 224 15.58 -2.07 -15.97
C SER A 224 15.21 -2.57 -17.37
N ASN A 225 15.99 -3.54 -17.89
CA ASN A 225 15.71 -4.25 -19.13
C ASN A 225 14.65 -5.38 -18.97
N LEU A 226 13.89 -5.39 -17.88
CA LEU A 226 12.84 -6.38 -17.65
C LEU A 226 11.81 -6.37 -18.78
N THR A 227 11.53 -7.55 -19.35
CA THR A 227 10.55 -7.71 -20.42
C THR A 227 9.14 -7.39 -19.90
N ASN A 228 8.46 -6.46 -20.56
CA ASN A 228 7.06 -6.16 -20.24
C ASN A 228 6.13 -7.29 -20.72
N GLN A 229 5.63 -8.10 -19.80
CA GLN A 229 4.73 -9.21 -20.09
C GLN A 229 3.25 -8.77 -20.27
N ASN A 230 2.98 -7.48 -20.17
CA ASN A 230 1.65 -6.87 -20.31
C ASN A 230 1.43 -6.41 -21.75
N SER A 231 1.12 -7.35 -22.64
CA SER A 231 0.81 -7.02 -24.03
C SER A 231 -0.37 -6.04 -24.12
N SER A 232 -0.38 -5.17 -25.13
CA SER A 232 -1.49 -4.23 -25.34
C SER A 232 -2.84 -4.94 -25.51
N GLU A 233 -2.86 -6.16 -26.06
CA GLU A 233 -4.06 -6.99 -26.16
C GLU A 233 -4.55 -7.46 -24.78
N TYR A 234 -3.64 -7.93 -23.92
CA TYR A 234 -3.95 -8.34 -22.56
C TYR A 234 -4.52 -7.18 -21.74
N LEU A 235 -3.82 -6.05 -21.73
CA LEU A 235 -4.26 -4.84 -21.02
C LEU A 235 -5.63 -4.36 -21.52
N ARG A 236 -5.83 -4.32 -22.85
CA ARG A 236 -7.11 -3.92 -23.45
C ARG A 236 -8.25 -4.86 -23.06
N LYS A 237 -8.00 -6.16 -22.96
CA LYS A 237 -9.03 -7.13 -22.51
C LYS A 237 -9.48 -6.86 -21.08
N ILE A 238 -8.53 -6.58 -20.18
CA ILE A 238 -8.83 -6.22 -18.79
C ILE A 238 -9.61 -4.91 -18.75
N MET A 239 -9.12 -3.87 -19.45
CA MET A 239 -9.77 -2.57 -19.50
C MET A 239 -11.23 -2.68 -19.94
N LEU A 240 -11.52 -3.39 -21.04
CA LEU A 240 -12.89 -3.57 -21.53
C LEU A 240 -13.79 -4.24 -20.48
N LYS A 241 -13.27 -5.21 -19.73
CA LYS A 241 -14.03 -5.90 -18.69
C LYS A 241 -14.28 -4.98 -17.48
N LEU A 242 -13.27 -4.23 -17.05
CA LEU A 242 -13.42 -3.24 -15.97
C LEU A 242 -14.37 -2.12 -16.37
N GLU A 243 -14.31 -1.64 -17.61
CA GLU A 243 -15.25 -0.66 -18.14
C GLU A 243 -16.69 -1.18 -18.12
N GLN A 244 -16.91 -2.43 -18.53
CA GLN A 244 -18.23 -3.06 -18.43
C GLN A 244 -18.72 -3.19 -16.98
N ASN A 245 -17.83 -3.55 -16.05
CA ASN A 245 -18.18 -3.63 -14.63
C ASN A 245 -18.56 -2.24 -14.07
N LEU A 246 -17.78 -1.20 -14.42
CA LEU A 246 -18.04 0.19 -14.02
C LEU A 246 -19.32 0.76 -14.65
N ASP A 247 -19.69 0.33 -15.85
CA ASP A 247 -20.97 0.70 -16.48
C ASP A 247 -22.17 -0.04 -15.87
N ALA A 248 -21.95 -1.23 -15.29
CA ALA A 248 -22.98 -2.02 -14.63
C ALA A 248 -23.26 -1.56 -13.19
N MET A 249 -22.48 -0.62 -12.66
CA MET A 249 -22.71 -0.05 -11.33
C MET A 249 -24.06 0.66 -11.29
N PRO A 250 -24.82 0.53 -10.18
CA PRO A 250 -25.94 1.42 -9.91
C PRO A 250 -25.48 2.88 -9.99
N ALA A 251 -26.27 3.75 -10.62
CA ALA A 251 -26.01 5.19 -10.59
C ALA A 251 -25.87 5.65 -9.13
N ALA A 252 -24.85 6.48 -8.83
CA ALA A 252 -24.49 6.91 -7.48
C ALA A 252 -25.74 7.25 -6.64
N PRO A 253 -26.21 6.35 -5.76
CA PRO A 253 -27.45 6.57 -5.04
C PRO A 253 -27.25 7.69 -4.01
N GLY A 254 -28.31 8.44 -3.73
CA GLY A 254 -28.34 9.28 -2.52
C GLY A 254 -28.25 8.39 -1.28
N VAL A 255 -27.09 8.35 -0.64
CA VAL A 255 -26.87 7.55 0.58
C VAL A 255 -27.46 8.30 1.79
N PRO A 256 -28.28 7.66 2.64
CA PRO A 256 -28.76 8.28 3.87
C PRO A 256 -27.62 8.74 4.78
N ILE A 257 -27.74 9.93 5.36
CA ILE A 257 -26.79 10.44 6.35
C ILE A 257 -26.87 9.55 7.60
N HIS A 258 -25.75 8.98 8.03
CA HIS A 258 -25.66 8.34 9.34
C HIS A 258 -25.07 9.33 10.33
N SER A 259 -25.74 9.53 11.46
CA SER A 259 -25.21 10.36 12.54
C SER A 259 -23.98 9.69 13.14
N LYS A 260 -22.91 10.47 13.35
CA LYS A 260 -21.74 10.01 14.12
C LYS A 260 -22.22 9.45 15.47
N PRO A 261 -21.72 8.28 15.92
CA PRO A 261 -21.88 7.90 17.32
C PRO A 261 -21.36 9.05 18.19
N CYS A 262 -22.18 9.50 19.13
CA CYS A 262 -21.74 10.49 20.10
C CYS A 262 -20.69 9.81 20.98
N TYR A 263 -19.41 10.16 20.81
CA TYR A 263 -18.37 9.72 21.74
C TYR A 263 -18.63 10.40 23.08
N ALA A 264 -19.44 9.77 23.93
CA ALA A 264 -19.71 10.20 25.30
C ALA A 264 -18.50 9.95 26.24
N PHE A 265 -17.28 9.91 25.70
CA PHE A 265 -16.02 9.85 26.44
C PHE A 265 -15.33 11.22 26.39
N CYS A 266 -16.04 12.29 26.74
CA CYS A 266 -15.43 13.61 26.97
C CYS A 266 -15.53 14.02 28.45
N SER A 267 -15.46 13.05 29.37
CA SER A 267 -15.38 13.34 30.81
C SER A 267 -14.57 12.33 31.61
N LEU A 268 -13.66 11.57 30.99
CA LEU A 268 -12.59 10.92 31.74
C LEU A 268 -11.36 11.82 31.67
N PRO A 269 -10.73 12.14 32.81
CA PRO A 269 -9.53 12.96 32.80
C PRO A 269 -8.47 12.29 31.94
N PHE A 270 -7.82 13.11 31.11
CA PHE A 270 -6.70 12.73 30.26
C PHE A 270 -5.60 12.12 31.13
N PHE A 271 -5.58 10.79 31.27
CA PHE A 271 -4.42 10.09 31.78
C PHE A 271 -3.36 10.22 30.69
N GLN A 272 -2.37 11.07 30.90
CA GLN A 272 -1.11 10.96 30.18
C GLN A 272 -0.51 9.61 30.59
N PRO A 273 -0.39 8.62 29.69
CA PRO A 273 0.41 7.46 30.01
C PRO A 273 1.83 7.95 30.28
N GLU A 274 2.41 7.51 31.41
CA GLU A 274 3.83 7.68 31.68
C GLU A 274 4.59 7.22 30.43
N TYR A 275 5.50 8.06 29.94
CA TYR A 275 6.33 7.76 28.78
C TYR A 275 6.98 6.39 28.97
N VAL A 276 6.40 5.35 28.35
CA VAL A 276 7.13 4.12 28.10
C VAL A 276 8.09 4.49 26.99
N THR A 277 9.33 4.79 27.36
CA THR A 277 10.41 4.86 26.38
C THR A 277 10.47 3.50 25.73
N ASP A 278 10.17 3.45 24.44
CA ASP A 278 10.35 2.27 23.61
C ASP A 278 11.81 1.85 23.74
N MET A 279 12.06 0.79 24.51
CA MET A 279 13.35 0.13 24.44
C MET A 279 13.30 -0.61 23.13
N THR A 280 14.13 -0.22 22.17
CA THR A 280 14.36 -0.96 20.93
C THR A 280 14.68 -2.41 21.30
N VAL A 281 13.70 -3.30 21.13
CA VAL A 281 13.91 -4.74 21.20
C VAL A 281 14.18 -5.17 19.77
N ASP A 282 15.46 -5.27 19.39
CA ASP A 282 15.84 -5.86 18.12
C ASP A 282 15.32 -7.30 18.09
N HIS A 283 14.30 -7.55 17.26
CA HIS A 283 13.84 -8.90 17.01
C HIS A 283 14.90 -9.61 16.16
N PRO A 284 15.31 -10.85 16.48
CA PRO A 284 16.37 -11.57 15.73
C PRO A 284 16.06 -11.85 14.26
N GLY A 285 14.88 -11.45 13.75
CA GLY A 285 14.48 -11.54 12.35
C GLY A 285 14.50 -10.20 11.61
N GLU A 286 14.73 -9.08 12.29
CA GLU A 286 14.86 -7.76 11.69
C GLU A 286 16.29 -7.59 11.18
N MET A 287 16.52 -8.04 9.95
CA MET A 287 17.75 -7.78 9.20
C MET A 287 17.73 -6.35 8.67
N TYR A 288 17.82 -5.35 9.56
CA TYR A 288 18.36 -4.05 9.17
C TYR A 288 19.88 -4.17 9.17
N GLU A 289 20.53 -3.67 8.11
CA GLU A 289 21.99 -3.60 8.04
C GLU A 289 22.47 -2.68 9.17
N HIS A 290 22.90 -3.26 10.29
CA HIS A 290 23.65 -2.54 11.31
C HIS A 290 25.09 -2.35 10.81
N GLU A 291 25.52 -1.10 10.69
CA GLU A 291 26.93 -0.74 10.60
C GLU A 291 27.49 -0.61 12.03
N GLU A 292 28.45 -1.48 12.37
CA GLU A 292 29.29 -1.28 13.55
C GLU A 292 30.24 -0.10 13.29
N GLU A 293 29.77 1.10 13.62
CA GLU A 293 30.65 2.24 13.86
C GLU A 293 31.43 2.01 15.16
N GLY A 294 32.74 1.82 15.08
CA GLY A 294 33.62 2.18 16.19
C GLY A 294 34.73 1.19 16.54
N GLU A 295 35.95 1.63 16.23
CA GLU A 295 37.19 1.43 16.99
C GLU A 295 37.92 0.08 16.87
N GLY A 296 38.99 0.14 16.09
CA GLY A 296 39.90 -0.95 15.82
C GLY A 296 40.46 -1.64 17.05
N ARG A 297 40.47 -2.97 16.99
CA ARG A 297 41.50 -3.81 17.58
C ARG A 297 41.76 -5.00 16.67
N ASN A 298 42.99 -5.06 16.17
CA ASN A 298 43.60 -6.29 15.65
C ASN A 298 43.41 -7.41 16.69
N ASP A 299 42.56 -8.40 16.40
CA ASP A 299 42.89 -9.75 16.83
C ASP A 299 42.27 -10.82 15.92
N ARG A 300 43.15 -11.66 15.39
CA ARG A 300 42.84 -12.77 14.50
C ARG A 300 42.22 -13.91 15.32
N ARG A 301 40.89 -14.00 15.39
CA ARG A 301 40.18 -15.26 15.64
C ARG A 301 38.96 -15.38 14.75
N SER A 302 39.23 -15.85 13.55
CA SER A 302 38.28 -16.43 12.61
C SER A 302 37.47 -17.57 13.26
N PHE A 303 36.15 -17.48 13.10
CA PHE A 303 35.18 -18.58 12.94
C PHE A 303 35.35 -19.79 13.86
N ALA A 304 34.75 -19.72 15.06
CA ALA A 304 34.26 -20.90 15.74
C ALA A 304 32.76 -21.01 15.47
N ILE A 305 32.40 -21.89 14.54
CA ILE A 305 31.05 -22.37 14.30
C ILE A 305 30.56 -22.98 15.62
N ARG A 306 29.60 -22.34 16.28
CA ARG A 306 28.86 -22.95 17.38
C ARG A 306 27.73 -23.76 16.75
N GLU A 307 27.98 -25.06 16.62
CA GLU A 307 26.95 -26.08 16.62
C GLU A 307 26.14 -25.94 17.92
N ASP A 308 24.82 -25.95 17.79
CA ASP A 308 23.78 -26.23 18.80
C ASP A 308 22.62 -25.24 18.64
N ASN A 309 21.67 -25.62 17.78
CA ASN A 309 20.23 -25.62 18.05
C ASN A 309 19.52 -26.05 16.77
N ASP A 310 19.52 -27.36 16.51
CA ASP A 310 18.54 -27.99 15.63
C ASP A 310 17.14 -27.70 16.20
N ILE A 311 16.44 -26.73 15.61
CA ILE A 311 15.02 -26.53 15.85
C ILE A 311 14.31 -27.64 15.06
N ASP A 312 13.98 -28.72 15.75
CA ASP A 312 13.18 -29.82 15.21
C ASP A 312 11.75 -29.33 14.91
N LEU A 313 11.51 -29.01 13.65
CA LEU A 313 10.23 -28.55 13.10
C LEU A 313 9.09 -29.56 13.24
N THR A 314 9.33 -30.79 13.71
CA THR A 314 8.26 -31.77 13.93
C THR A 314 7.37 -31.45 15.14
N GLN A 315 7.81 -30.60 16.08
CA GLN A 315 6.98 -30.21 17.22
C GLN A 315 5.87 -29.20 16.87
N LEU A 316 5.97 -28.49 15.74
CA LEU A 316 4.94 -27.55 15.31
C LEU A 316 3.69 -28.24 14.73
N VAL A 317 3.79 -29.51 14.34
CA VAL A 317 2.66 -30.24 13.72
C VAL A 317 1.74 -30.90 14.76
N GLN A 318 2.17 -31.06 16.02
CA GLN A 318 1.36 -31.75 17.05
C GLN A 318 0.47 -30.86 17.93
N ASN A 319 0.51 -29.53 17.76
CA ASN A 319 -0.34 -28.62 18.54
C ASN A 319 -1.57 -28.09 17.78
N GLN A 320 -1.89 -28.66 16.61
CA GLN A 320 -3.07 -28.27 15.84
C GLN A 320 -4.32 -29.15 16.10
N GLU A 321 -4.23 -30.20 16.91
CA GLU A 321 -5.36 -31.10 17.24
C GLU A 321 -5.93 -30.94 18.67
N ARG A 322 -5.82 -29.77 19.32
CA ARG A 322 -6.37 -29.58 20.68
C ARG A 322 -7.16 -28.29 20.93
N ILE A 323 -7.95 -27.83 19.97
CA ILE A 323 -8.89 -26.70 20.20
C ILE A 323 -10.36 -27.04 19.85
N ASP A 324 -10.68 -28.23 19.37
CA ASP A 324 -12.08 -28.66 19.18
C ASP A 324 -12.48 -29.70 20.24
N ASP A 325 -12.63 -29.30 21.51
CA ASP A 325 -13.38 -30.06 22.53
C ASP A 325 -13.46 -29.32 23.89
N VAL A 326 -14.00 -28.08 23.92
CA VAL A 326 -14.44 -27.46 25.19
C VAL A 326 -15.65 -26.56 24.94
N ASP A 327 -16.84 -27.10 25.18
CA ASP A 327 -18.04 -26.46 25.77
C ASP A 327 -19.37 -26.98 25.19
N GLU A 328 -19.67 -28.26 25.45
CA GLU A 328 -21.05 -28.75 25.62
C GLU A 328 -21.14 -29.55 26.93
N LYS A 329 -21.54 -28.89 28.03
CA LYS A 329 -22.21 -29.46 29.22
C LYS A 329 -23.06 -28.39 29.89
#